data_AF-A0A1F7FUX8-F1
#
_entry.id   AF-A0A1F7FUX8-F1
#
_cell.length_a   1.000
_cell.length_b   1.000
_cell.length_c   1.000
_cell.angle_alpha   90.00
_cell.angle_beta   90.00
_cell.angle_gamma   90.00
#
_symmetry.space_group_name_H-M   'P 1'
#
loop_
_entity.id
_entity.type
_entity.pdbx_description
1 polymer ?
#
loop_
_entity_poly.entity_id
_entity_poly.type
_entity_poly.pdbx_seq_one_letter_code
_entity_poly.pdbx_strand_id
1 'polypeptide(L)'
;MLYQEAKEHAMTIHLDGQSLTMEQVHAVACLGDGVALTEEARRKVQRSRELVEQMVEAGKAIYGVTTGIGELARIRITQEQGEELQRRIIYSHAASTGDIQPPHVVRAAMLCRANTLAKGFSGIRLESLDTYIEMLNRDVVPVVYEKGSVGTSGDLSPLAQLAMVVLGEGEAFLRRADAGSEGHEARRPGAGKALL
;
A
#
# COMPACT_ATOMS: atom_id res chain seq x y z
N MET A 1 21.60 15.11 -0.42
CA MET A 1 21.74 16.49 -0.96
C MET A 1 20.74 16.80 -2.07
N LEU A 2 20.16 15.82 -2.78
CA LEU A 2 19.18 16.04 -3.86
C LEU A 2 17.71 16.28 -3.41
N TYR A 3 17.43 16.31 -2.10
CA TYR A 3 16.07 16.33 -1.53
C TYR A 3 15.59 17.72 -1.08
N GLN A 4 16.40 18.77 -1.22
CA GLN A 4 16.17 20.05 -0.53
C GLN A 4 15.45 21.12 -1.38
N GLU A 5 15.24 20.93 -2.69
CA GLU A 5 14.73 22.01 -3.56
C GLU A 5 13.28 21.86 -4.04
N ALA A 6 12.56 20.79 -3.72
CA ALA A 6 11.24 20.53 -4.30
C ALA A 6 10.09 21.10 -3.45
N LYS A 7 9.80 22.41 -3.52
CA LYS A 7 8.49 22.92 -3.07
C LYS A 7 8.03 24.26 -3.67
N GLU A 8 8.33 24.55 -4.93
CA GLU A 8 7.68 25.67 -5.63
C GLU A 8 6.60 25.26 -6.65
N HIS A 9 6.45 23.97 -6.97
CA HIS A 9 5.32 23.46 -7.74
C HIS A 9 4.97 22.02 -7.32
N ALA A 10 4.30 21.83 -6.19
CA ALA A 10 3.78 20.51 -5.81
C ALA A 10 2.57 20.18 -6.69
N MET A 11 2.79 19.49 -7.80
CA MET A 11 1.72 18.97 -8.65
C MET A 11 1.04 17.80 -7.93
N THR A 12 -0.30 17.75 -7.98
CA THR A 12 -1.05 16.58 -7.51
C THR A 12 -1.29 15.65 -8.69
N ILE A 13 -0.81 14.41 -8.56
CA ILE A 13 -1.03 13.35 -9.53
C ILE A 13 -2.37 12.66 -9.21
N HIS A 14 -3.29 12.69 -10.17
CA HIS A 14 -4.58 12.03 -10.05
C HIS A 14 -4.53 10.62 -10.64
N LEU A 15 -4.79 9.61 -9.81
CA LEU A 15 -4.84 8.21 -10.22
C LEU A 15 -6.22 7.86 -10.77
N ASP A 16 -6.24 7.35 -11.99
CA ASP A 16 -7.43 6.85 -12.70
C ASP A 16 -7.38 5.32 -12.93
N GLY A 17 -6.26 4.70 -12.57
CA GLY A 17 -5.95 3.29 -12.78
C GLY A 17 -5.36 2.95 -14.14
N GLN A 18 -5.16 3.90 -15.05
CA GLN A 18 -4.79 3.62 -16.44
C GLN A 18 -3.64 4.49 -16.95
N SER A 19 -3.60 5.77 -16.62
CA SER A 19 -2.73 6.75 -17.29
C SER A 19 -1.49 7.16 -16.50
N LEU A 20 -1.13 6.42 -15.45
CA LEU A 20 0.06 6.73 -14.64
C LEU A 20 1.34 6.54 -15.47
N THR A 21 2.15 7.58 -15.57
CA THR A 21 3.40 7.61 -16.35
C THR A 21 4.64 7.43 -15.47
N MET A 22 5.79 7.10 -16.07
CA MET A 22 7.05 6.94 -15.35
C MET A 22 7.53 8.26 -14.74
N GLU A 23 7.27 9.38 -15.41
CA GLU A 23 7.60 10.73 -14.94
C GLU A 23 6.81 11.07 -13.68
N GLN A 24 5.52 10.72 -13.64
CA GLN A 24 4.67 10.90 -12.46
C GLN A 24 5.08 9.96 -11.32
N VAL A 25 5.48 8.73 -11.63
CA VAL A 25 6.05 7.81 -10.62
C VAL A 25 7.30 8.42 -10.00
N HIS A 26 8.21 8.95 -10.82
CA HIS A 26 9.40 9.63 -10.34
C HIS A 26 9.06 10.88 -9.50
N ALA A 27 8.10 11.71 -9.95
CA ALA A 27 7.68 12.90 -9.22
C ALA A 27 7.17 12.57 -7.81
N VAL A 28 6.30 11.58 -7.67
CA VAL A 28 5.79 11.17 -6.35
C VAL A 28 6.86 10.45 -5.52
N ALA A 29 7.59 9.51 -6.12
CA ALA A 29 8.52 8.65 -5.40
C ALA A 29 9.79 9.39 -4.94
N CYS A 30 10.31 10.31 -5.75
CA CYS A 30 11.58 10.99 -5.53
C CYS A 30 11.43 12.46 -5.14
N LEU A 31 10.39 13.17 -5.63
CA LEU A 31 10.20 14.61 -5.39
C LEU A 31 9.14 14.90 -4.32
N GLY A 32 8.29 13.93 -3.98
CA GLY A 32 7.27 14.07 -2.94
C GLY A 32 5.98 14.75 -3.41
N ASP A 33 5.69 14.71 -4.71
CA ASP A 33 4.44 15.22 -5.27
C ASP A 33 3.21 14.53 -4.68
N GLY A 34 2.11 15.30 -4.59
CA GLY A 34 0.86 14.84 -3.98
C GLY A 34 0.14 13.82 -4.85
N VAL A 35 -0.70 13.00 -4.22
CA VAL A 35 -1.48 11.94 -4.89
C VAL A 35 -2.95 12.06 -4.47
N ALA A 36 -3.84 11.90 -5.44
CA ALA A 36 -5.28 11.81 -5.21
C ALA A 36 -5.91 10.79 -6.18
N LEU A 37 -7.10 10.27 -5.83
CA LEU A 37 -7.92 9.53 -6.80
C LEU A 37 -8.73 10.51 -7.66
N THR A 38 -9.00 10.11 -8.91
CA THR A 38 -10.08 10.73 -9.67
C THR A 38 -11.46 10.29 -9.13
N GLU A 39 -12.48 11.12 -9.32
CA GLU A 39 -13.86 10.78 -8.94
C GLU A 39 -14.39 9.53 -9.67
N GLU A 40 -13.92 9.31 -10.90
CA GLU A 40 -14.26 8.10 -11.65
C GLU A 40 -13.62 6.85 -11.04
N ALA A 41 -12.34 6.91 -10.65
CA ALA A 41 -11.67 5.81 -9.96
C ALA A 41 -12.34 5.48 -8.62
N ARG A 42 -12.72 6.50 -7.83
CA ARG A 42 -13.48 6.30 -6.58
C ARG A 42 -14.77 5.51 -6.84
N ARG A 43 -15.55 5.89 -7.86
CA ARG A 43 -16.78 5.17 -8.26
C ARG A 43 -16.51 3.74 -8.71
N LYS A 44 -15.44 3.50 -9.49
CA LYS A 44 -15.06 2.15 -9.95
C LYS A 44 -14.71 1.24 -8.76
N VAL A 45 -13.90 1.73 -7.82
CA VAL A 45 -13.52 0.99 -6.61
C VAL A 45 -14.75 0.67 -5.77
N GLN A 46 -15.62 1.66 -5.52
CA GLN A 46 -16.84 1.47 -4.74
C GLN A 46 -17.77 0.43 -5.37
N ARG A 47 -18.02 0.51 -6.68
CA ARG A 47 -18.84 -0.47 -7.40
C ARG A 47 -18.24 -1.89 -7.35
N SER A 48 -16.92 -2.01 -7.46
CA SER A 48 -16.23 -3.29 -7.34
C SER A 48 -16.41 -3.90 -5.95
N ARG A 49 -16.40 -3.06 -4.91
CA ARG A 49 -16.58 -3.48 -3.52
C ARG A 49 -18.01 -3.98 -3.26
N GLU A 50 -19.01 -3.23 -3.70
CA GLU A 50 -20.42 -3.61 -3.60
C GLU A 50 -20.72 -4.95 -4.27
N LEU A 51 -20.10 -5.21 -5.43
CA LEU A 51 -20.25 -6.50 -6.11
C LEU A 51 -19.70 -7.67 -5.27
N VAL A 52 -18.54 -7.49 -4.63
CA VAL A 52 -17.97 -8.53 -3.74
C VAL A 52 -18.91 -8.78 -2.57
N GLU A 53 -19.44 -7.73 -1.95
CA GLU A 53 -20.37 -7.84 -0.82
C GLU A 53 -21.65 -8.59 -1.20
N GLN A 54 -22.25 -8.27 -2.33
CA GLN A 54 -23.41 -9.00 -2.88
C GLN A 54 -23.10 -10.48 -3.13
N MET A 55 -21.91 -10.80 -3.65
CA MET A 55 -21.51 -12.19 -3.89
C MET A 55 -21.29 -12.96 -2.59
N VAL A 56 -20.74 -12.30 -1.55
CA VAL A 56 -20.57 -12.87 -0.21
C VAL A 56 -21.94 -13.16 0.42
N GLU A 57 -22.86 -12.20 0.39
CA GLU A 57 -24.23 -12.35 0.90
C GLU A 57 -24.99 -13.46 0.17
N ALA A 58 -24.79 -13.60 -1.14
CA ALA A 58 -25.35 -14.69 -1.94
C ALA A 58 -24.67 -16.06 -1.73
N GLY A 59 -23.71 -16.18 -0.80
CA GLY A 59 -23.02 -17.43 -0.46
C GLY A 59 -22.09 -17.96 -1.56
N LYS A 60 -21.66 -17.12 -2.51
CA LYS A 60 -20.77 -17.54 -3.61
C LYS A 60 -19.39 -17.94 -3.10
N ALA A 61 -18.76 -18.88 -3.80
CA ALA A 61 -17.36 -19.24 -3.56
C ALA A 61 -16.47 -18.19 -4.20
N ILE A 62 -15.66 -17.50 -3.39
CA ILE A 62 -14.76 -16.45 -3.84
C ILE A 62 -13.40 -16.71 -3.20
N TYR A 63 -12.39 -16.94 -4.05
CA TYR A 63 -11.02 -17.24 -3.62
C TYR A 63 -10.48 -16.17 -2.67
N GLY A 64 -10.02 -16.58 -1.48
CA GLY A 64 -9.45 -15.69 -0.48
C GLY A 64 -10.44 -14.73 0.20
N VAL A 65 -11.75 -14.87 -0.07
CA VAL A 65 -12.81 -14.09 0.59
C VAL A 65 -13.76 -15.01 1.36
N THR A 66 -14.36 -16.00 0.68
CA THR A 66 -15.24 -17.03 1.28
C THR A 66 -14.65 -18.43 1.19
N THR A 67 -13.39 -18.52 0.74
CA THR A 67 -12.58 -19.74 0.75
C THR A 67 -11.18 -19.44 1.30
N GLY A 68 -10.41 -20.50 1.58
CA GLY A 68 -8.98 -20.39 1.81
C GLY A 68 -8.18 -19.92 0.58
N ILE A 69 -6.86 -19.84 0.73
CA ILE A 69 -5.88 -19.40 -0.28
C ILE A 69 -4.93 -20.57 -0.62
N GLY A 70 -4.41 -20.58 -1.84
CA GLY A 70 -3.45 -21.59 -2.31
C GLY A 70 -4.04 -22.99 -2.28
N GLU A 71 -3.35 -23.92 -1.63
CA GLU A 71 -3.81 -25.32 -1.46
C GLU A 71 -5.18 -25.39 -0.76
N LEU A 72 -5.52 -24.40 0.07
CA LEU A 72 -6.78 -24.35 0.82
C LEU A 72 -7.93 -23.70 0.05
N ALA A 73 -7.76 -23.37 -1.24
CA ALA A 73 -8.79 -22.73 -2.08
C ALA A 73 -10.12 -23.50 -2.15
N ARG A 74 -10.08 -24.83 -1.97
CA ARG A 74 -11.26 -25.70 -1.98
C ARG A 74 -12.08 -25.65 -0.69
N ILE A 75 -11.54 -25.05 0.38
CA ILE A 75 -12.15 -25.04 1.70
C ILE A 75 -12.98 -23.77 1.86
N ARG A 76 -14.28 -23.92 2.13
CA ARG A 76 -15.18 -22.82 2.50
C ARG A 76 -14.90 -22.34 3.91
N ILE A 77 -15.02 -21.03 4.12
CA ILE A 77 -14.83 -20.41 5.43
C ILE A 77 -16.04 -19.53 5.78
N THR A 78 -16.29 -19.37 7.07
CA THR A 78 -17.29 -18.43 7.58
C THR A 78 -16.79 -16.99 7.44
N GLN A 79 -17.68 -16.01 7.63
CA GLN A 79 -17.31 -14.59 7.63
C GLN A 79 -16.27 -14.26 8.71
N GLU A 80 -16.46 -14.76 9.93
CA GLU A 80 -15.53 -14.58 11.06
C GLU A 80 -14.14 -15.18 10.74
N GLN A 81 -14.11 -16.39 10.15
CA GLN A 81 -12.87 -16.99 9.67
C GLN A 81 -12.24 -16.17 8.54
N GLY A 82 -13.05 -15.57 7.66
CA GLY A 82 -12.60 -14.69 6.59
C GLY A 82 -11.89 -13.44 7.12
N GLU A 83 -12.45 -12.78 8.14
CA GLU A 83 -11.84 -11.61 8.79
C GLU A 83 -10.49 -11.96 9.41
N GLU A 84 -10.43 -13.07 10.14
CA GLU A 84 -9.20 -13.54 10.74
C GLU A 84 -8.17 -13.99 9.69
N LEU A 85 -8.64 -14.61 8.61
CA LEU A 85 -7.80 -15.01 7.48
C LEU A 85 -7.10 -13.81 6.85
N GLN A 86 -7.80 -12.68 6.61
CA GLN A 86 -7.18 -11.49 6.01
C GLN A 86 -5.97 -11.00 6.83
N ARG A 87 -6.11 -10.95 8.16
CA ARG A 87 -5.02 -10.55 9.06
C ARG A 87 -3.88 -11.57 9.04
N ARG A 88 -4.19 -12.87 9.15
CA ARG A 88 -3.18 -13.94 9.18
C ARG A 88 -2.40 -14.08 7.87
N ILE A 89 -3.02 -13.82 6.73
CA ILE A 89 -2.32 -13.85 5.44
C ILE A 89 -1.22 -12.78 5.45
N ILE A 90 -1.51 -11.58 5.92
CA ILE A 90 -0.51 -10.51 6.01
C ILE A 90 0.66 -10.97 6.90
N TYR A 91 0.39 -11.50 8.09
CA TYR A 91 1.45 -11.98 8.99
C TYR A 91 2.29 -13.11 8.41
N SER A 92 1.63 -14.13 7.86
CA SER A 92 2.32 -15.31 7.30
C SER A 92 3.14 -14.98 6.06
N HIS A 93 2.78 -13.92 5.32
CA HIS A 93 3.47 -13.54 4.09
C HIS A 93 4.47 -12.40 4.29
N ALA A 94 4.48 -11.68 5.42
CA ALA A 94 5.42 -10.60 5.72
C ALA A 94 6.85 -11.11 6.05
N ALA A 95 7.41 -11.91 5.16
CA ALA A 95 8.62 -12.72 5.37
C ALA A 95 9.84 -12.21 4.59
N SER A 96 9.81 -10.98 4.05
CA SER A 96 10.95 -10.47 3.29
C SER A 96 12.12 -10.17 4.22
N THR A 97 13.34 -10.41 3.75
CA THR A 97 14.60 -10.30 4.50
C THR A 97 15.70 -9.66 3.65
N GLY A 98 16.90 -9.50 4.22
CA GLY A 98 18.05 -8.90 3.55
C GLY A 98 18.18 -7.42 3.87
N ASP A 99 18.60 -6.64 2.88
CA ASP A 99 18.73 -5.19 3.05
C ASP A 99 17.37 -4.50 2.91
N ILE A 100 17.23 -3.35 3.57
CA ILE A 100 16.02 -2.52 3.49
C ILE A 100 16.01 -1.82 2.12
N GLN A 101 14.87 -1.87 1.44
CA GLN A 101 14.66 -1.18 0.18
C GLN A 101 14.75 0.35 0.36
N PRO A 102 15.36 1.08 -0.59
CA PRO A 102 15.39 2.52 -0.52
C PRO A 102 13.96 3.11 -0.45
N PRO A 103 13.69 4.15 0.38
CA PRO A 103 12.35 4.68 0.56
C PRO A 103 11.63 5.10 -0.72
N HIS A 104 12.34 5.67 -1.70
CA HIS A 104 11.76 6.05 -3.00
C HIS A 104 11.27 4.82 -3.80
N VAL A 105 11.94 3.66 -3.69
CA VAL A 105 11.49 2.41 -4.32
C VAL A 105 10.18 1.94 -3.70
N VAL A 106 10.08 2.00 -2.36
CA VAL A 106 8.86 1.64 -1.64
C VAL A 106 7.71 2.60 -1.98
N ARG A 107 7.98 3.91 -2.05
CA ARG A 107 6.99 4.92 -2.50
C ARG A 107 6.50 4.64 -3.92
N ALA A 108 7.40 4.31 -4.85
CA ALA A 108 7.02 3.94 -6.21
C ALA A 108 6.13 2.68 -6.23
N ALA A 109 6.49 1.65 -5.44
CA ALA A 109 5.68 0.43 -5.32
C ALA A 109 4.28 0.72 -4.72
N MET A 110 4.20 1.55 -3.69
CA MET A 110 2.94 2.01 -3.10
C MET A 110 2.06 2.74 -4.11
N LEU A 111 2.63 3.67 -4.89
CA LEU A 111 1.92 4.41 -5.92
C LEU A 111 1.40 3.50 -7.04
N CYS A 112 2.25 2.62 -7.57
CA CYS A 112 1.86 1.64 -8.58
C CYS A 112 0.76 0.71 -8.07
N ARG A 113 0.83 0.31 -6.79
CA ARG A 113 -0.20 -0.50 -6.14
C ARG A 113 -1.51 0.28 -6.02
N ALA A 114 -1.48 1.52 -5.55
CA ALA A 114 -2.64 2.38 -5.44
C ALA A 114 -3.32 2.59 -6.81
N ASN A 115 -2.54 2.86 -7.86
CA ASN A 115 -3.08 3.00 -9.21
C ASN A 115 -3.67 1.68 -9.73
N THR A 116 -3.04 0.54 -9.45
CA THR A 116 -3.60 -0.78 -9.81
C THR A 116 -4.96 -1.02 -9.14
N LEU A 117 -5.08 -0.67 -7.85
CA LEU A 117 -6.33 -0.79 -7.10
C LEU A 117 -7.41 0.17 -7.63
N ALA A 118 -7.01 1.38 -8.05
CA ALA A 118 -7.88 2.40 -8.64
C ALA A 118 -8.58 1.95 -9.95
N LYS A 119 -8.08 0.89 -10.61
CA LYS A 119 -8.77 0.26 -11.76
C LYS A 119 -10.18 -0.25 -11.41
N GLY A 120 -10.44 -0.59 -10.14
CA GLY A 120 -11.75 -1.05 -9.68
C GLY A 120 -12.09 -2.50 -10.05
N PHE A 121 -11.11 -3.39 -9.98
CA PHE A 121 -11.32 -4.84 -10.17
C PHE A 121 -10.89 -5.68 -8.96
N SER A 122 -10.44 -5.05 -7.87
CA SER A 122 -9.84 -5.75 -6.73
C SER A 122 -10.81 -5.98 -5.56
N GLY A 123 -11.99 -5.36 -5.55
CA GLY A 123 -12.92 -5.46 -4.41
C GLY A 123 -12.40 -4.85 -3.10
N ILE A 124 -11.36 -4.02 -3.17
CA ILE A 124 -10.83 -3.31 -2.00
C ILE A 124 -11.84 -2.25 -1.52
N ARG A 125 -11.86 -2.02 -0.21
CA ARG A 125 -12.54 -0.89 0.41
C ARG A 125 -11.87 0.43 0.02
N LEU A 126 -12.67 1.47 -0.20
CA LEU A 126 -12.16 2.78 -0.60
C LEU A 126 -11.27 3.38 0.51
N GLU A 127 -11.65 3.19 1.78
CA GLU A 127 -10.90 3.67 2.95
C GLU A 127 -9.50 3.04 3.02
N SER A 128 -9.38 1.76 2.64
CA SER A 128 -8.08 1.10 2.57
C SER A 128 -7.20 1.71 1.48
N LEU A 129 -7.75 2.02 0.30
CA LEU A 129 -7.01 2.68 -0.77
C LEU A 129 -6.64 4.13 -0.42
N ASP A 130 -7.56 4.87 0.19
CA ASP A 130 -7.30 6.23 0.70
C ASP A 130 -6.19 6.23 1.75
N THR A 131 -6.09 5.18 2.57
CA THR A 131 -4.98 5.01 3.52
C THR A 131 -3.62 4.93 2.81
N TYR A 132 -3.50 4.18 1.71
CA TYR A 132 -2.25 4.14 0.93
C TYR A 132 -1.88 5.52 0.38
N ILE A 133 -2.87 6.27 -0.10
CA ILE A 133 -2.68 7.62 -0.65
C ILE A 133 -2.26 8.59 0.45
N GLU A 134 -2.88 8.51 1.62
CA GLU A 134 -2.52 9.37 2.75
C GLU A 134 -1.11 9.07 3.26
N MET A 135 -0.71 7.80 3.30
CA MET A 135 0.67 7.43 3.61
C MET A 135 1.67 8.04 2.62
N LEU A 136 1.37 8.02 1.31
CA LEU A 136 2.21 8.65 0.29
C LEU A 136 2.31 10.17 0.49
N ASN A 137 1.19 10.84 0.79
CA ASN A 137 1.11 12.29 0.99
C ASN A 137 1.78 12.75 2.30
N ARG A 138 1.75 11.90 3.34
CA ARG A 138 2.37 12.17 4.65
C ARG A 138 3.82 11.71 4.76
N ASP A 139 4.40 11.12 3.72
CA ASP A 139 5.71 10.47 3.78
C ASP A 139 5.83 9.42 4.89
N VAL A 140 4.79 8.58 5.01
CA VAL A 140 4.82 7.36 5.80
C VAL A 140 5.24 6.22 4.88
N VAL A 141 6.51 5.84 4.93
CA VAL A 141 7.09 4.85 4.00
C VAL A 141 7.41 3.56 4.77
N PRO A 142 6.70 2.45 4.52
CA PRO A 142 6.97 1.17 5.17
C PRO A 142 8.42 0.72 5.03
N VAL A 143 8.96 0.11 6.08
CA VAL A 143 10.22 -0.63 6.00
C VAL A 143 9.93 -1.94 5.28
N VAL A 144 10.50 -2.10 4.09
CA VAL A 144 10.34 -3.30 3.26
C VAL A 144 11.72 -3.84 2.92
N TYR A 145 11.89 -5.15 3.02
CA TYR A 145 13.17 -5.80 2.72
C TYR A 145 13.23 -6.33 1.28
N GLU A 146 14.44 -6.41 0.72
CA GLU A 146 14.63 -6.65 -0.71
C GLU A 146 14.39 -8.11 -1.17
N LYS A 147 14.60 -9.11 -0.31
CA LYS A 147 14.52 -10.54 -0.67
C LYS A 147 13.25 -11.17 -0.14
N GLY A 148 12.53 -11.95 -0.95
CA GLY A 148 11.37 -12.71 -0.47
C GLY A 148 10.26 -12.91 -1.51
N SER A 149 10.21 -12.06 -2.54
CA SER A 149 9.34 -12.29 -3.69
C SER A 149 9.97 -13.25 -4.70
N VAL A 150 9.14 -14.08 -5.34
CA VAL A 150 9.51 -14.92 -6.49
C VAL A 150 8.96 -14.39 -7.82
N GLY A 151 8.22 -13.27 -7.79
CA GLY A 151 7.74 -12.56 -8.99
C GLY A 151 6.66 -13.26 -9.83
N THR A 152 6.28 -14.51 -9.53
CA THR A 152 5.40 -15.31 -10.41
C THR A 152 3.91 -14.98 -10.28
N SER A 153 3.42 -14.71 -9.05
CA SER A 153 1.99 -14.45 -8.75
C SER A 153 1.75 -13.12 -8.03
N GLY A 154 2.76 -12.25 -8.02
CA GLY A 154 2.79 -10.97 -7.34
C GLY A 154 3.84 -10.92 -6.22
N ASP A 155 4.21 -9.71 -5.82
CA ASP A 155 5.20 -9.45 -4.78
C ASP A 155 4.60 -9.62 -3.38
N LEU A 156 4.05 -10.81 -3.09
CA LEU A 156 3.28 -11.09 -1.88
C LEU A 156 4.02 -10.69 -0.61
N SER A 157 5.30 -11.06 -0.50
CA SER A 157 6.06 -10.82 0.71
C SER A 157 6.39 -9.35 0.96
N PRO A 158 6.94 -8.60 -0.02
CA PRO A 158 7.10 -7.15 0.09
C PRO A 158 5.78 -6.39 0.32
N LEU A 159 4.70 -6.79 -0.37
CA LEU A 159 3.39 -6.14 -0.22
C LEU A 159 2.73 -6.45 1.13
N ALA A 160 2.99 -7.62 1.71
CA ALA A 160 2.52 -7.95 3.05
C ALA A 160 3.22 -7.08 4.11
N GLN A 161 4.53 -6.83 3.97
CA GLN A 161 5.25 -5.90 4.86
C GLN A 161 4.74 -4.46 4.75
N LEU A 162 4.35 -4.02 3.56
CA LEU A 162 3.64 -2.76 3.38
C LEU A 162 2.30 -2.78 4.15
N ALA A 163 1.49 -3.82 3.95
CA ALA A 163 0.18 -3.94 4.60
C ALA A 163 0.25 -4.01 6.13
N MET A 164 1.35 -4.49 6.72
CA MET A 164 1.56 -4.42 8.18
C MET A 164 1.46 -3.00 8.72
N VAL A 165 1.96 -2.01 7.97
CA VAL A 165 1.89 -0.59 8.36
C VAL A 165 0.46 -0.06 8.26
N VAL A 166 -0.28 -0.49 7.23
CA VAL A 166 -1.72 -0.15 7.08
C VAL A 166 -2.54 -0.72 8.25
N LEU A 167 -2.14 -1.87 8.81
CA LEU A 167 -2.76 -2.44 10.01
C LEU A 167 -2.32 -1.76 11.33
N GLY A 168 -1.34 -0.86 11.29
CA GLY A 168 -0.75 -0.24 12.49
C GLY A 168 0.25 -1.13 13.24
N GLU A 169 0.73 -2.21 12.61
CA GLU A 169 1.57 -3.23 13.24
C GLU A 169 3.00 -3.32 12.64
N GLY A 170 3.27 -2.57 11.58
CA GLY A 170 4.57 -2.53 10.90
C GLY A 170 5.46 -1.34 11.29
N GLU A 171 6.69 -1.38 10.79
CA GLU A 171 7.65 -0.28 10.89
C GLU A 171 7.61 0.60 9.63
N ALA A 172 7.73 1.91 9.82
CA ALA A 172 7.82 2.86 8.73
C ALA A 172 8.88 3.94 9.01
N PHE A 173 9.47 4.46 7.93
CA PHE A 173 10.15 5.73 7.93
C PHE A 173 9.09 6.85 7.96
N LEU A 174 9.29 7.81 8.87
CA LEU A 174 8.45 8.99 8.97
C LEU A 174 9.27 10.23 8.61
N ARG A 175 8.70 11.14 7.82
CA ARG A 175 9.21 12.51 7.74
C ARG A 175 8.84 13.24 9.04
N ARG A 176 9.82 13.61 9.87
CA ARG A 176 9.57 14.57 10.95
C ARG A 176 9.10 15.88 10.32
N ALA A 177 7.89 16.31 10.64
CA ALA A 177 7.53 17.71 10.53
C ALA A 177 8.38 18.46 11.58
N ASP A 178 9.22 19.37 11.11
CA ASP A 178 9.96 20.37 11.89
C ASP A 178 11.04 19.86 12.87
N ALA A 179 12.25 19.67 12.34
CA ALA A 179 13.47 19.88 13.12
C ALA A 179 13.70 21.39 13.30
N GLY A 180 12.93 22.01 14.19
CA GLY A 180 13.38 23.20 14.89
C GLY A 180 14.40 22.79 15.94
N SER A 181 15.55 23.47 15.96
CA SER A 181 16.70 23.34 16.88
C SER A 181 17.72 22.22 16.61
N GLU A 182 18.86 22.68 16.05
CA GLU A 182 20.25 22.38 16.41
C GLU A 182 20.72 20.92 16.57
N GLY A 183 21.74 20.57 15.78
CA GLY A 183 22.64 19.46 16.08
C GLY A 183 22.95 18.57 14.88
N HIS A 184 24.15 18.75 14.33
CA HIS A 184 24.79 17.85 13.37
C HIS A 184 24.78 16.39 13.86
N GLU A 185 24.00 15.54 13.21
CA GLU A 185 24.32 14.13 12.94
C GLU A 185 23.21 13.56 12.04
N ALA A 186 23.60 12.99 10.89
CA ALA A 186 22.69 12.23 10.03
C ALA A 186 22.25 10.94 10.74
N ARG A 187 21.30 11.05 11.67
CA ARG A 187 20.63 9.90 12.26
C ARG A 187 19.68 9.30 11.23
N ARG A 188 19.81 7.99 11.02
CA ARG A 188 18.89 7.18 10.21
C ARG A 188 17.45 7.55 10.58
N PRO A 189 16.51 7.71 9.62
CA PRO A 189 15.11 7.87 9.96
C PRO A 189 14.70 6.71 10.86
N GLY A 190 14.33 7.01 12.10
CA GLY A 190 14.02 5.99 13.09
C GLY A 190 12.79 5.22 12.64
N ALA A 191 12.96 3.92 12.43
CA ALA A 191 11.83 3.02 12.29
C ALA A 191 10.98 3.14 13.56
N GLY A 192 9.73 3.56 13.40
CA GLY A 192 8.75 3.64 14.47
C GLY A 192 7.48 2.93 14.05
N LYS A 193 6.64 2.56 15.03
CA LYS A 193 5.28 2.14 14.72
C LYS A 193 4.56 3.30 14.03
N ALA A 194 4.04 3.07 12.83
CA ALA A 194 3.16 4.02 12.21
C ALA A 194 1.84 4.04 12.99
N LEU A 195 1.55 5.16 13.65
CA LEU A 195 0.20 5.48 14.09
C LEU A 195 -0.35 6.44 13.02
N LEU A 196 -1.28 5.93 12.20
CA LEU A 196 -1.98 6.70 11.17
C LEU A 196 -3.07 7.59 11.79
#